data_AF-A0A7D5K5F5-F1
#
_entry.id   AF-A0A7D5K5F5-F1
#
_cell.length_a   1.000
_cell.length_b   1.000
_cell.length_c   1.000
_cell.angle_alpha   90.00
_cell.angle_beta   90.00
_cell.angle_gamma   90.00
#
_symmetry.space_group_name_H-M   'P 1'
#
loop_
_entity.id
_entity.type
_entity.pdbx_description
1 polymer ?
#
loop_
_entity_poly.entity_id
_entity_poly.type
_entity_poly.pdbx_seq_one_letter_code
_entity_poly.pdbx_strand_id
1 'polypeptide(L)' 'MFNQRMAEYLVLYNSKRPHKSLELMTPVDYILRESKNCNMWWTHTSPV' A
#
# COMPACT_ATOMS: atom_id res chain seq x y z
N MET A 1 15.16 0.42 17.53
CA MET A 1 14.78 -1.01 17.48
C MET A 1 13.79 -1.19 16.35
N PHE A 2 14.03 -2.13 15.43
CA PHE A 2 13.18 -2.36 14.26
C PHE A 2 12.17 -3.47 14.55
N ASN A 3 10.89 -3.23 14.25
CA ASN A 3 9.86 -4.26 14.41
C ASN A 3 9.81 -5.15 13.16
N GLN A 4 10.66 -6.17 13.15
CA GLN A 4 10.80 -7.09 12.03
C GLN A 4 9.49 -7.79 11.64
N ARG A 5 8.69 -8.23 12.63
CA ARG A 5 7.40 -8.91 12.38
C ARG A 5 6.43 -8.01 11.63
N MET A 6 6.37 -6.73 11.99
CA MET A 6 5.53 -5.75 11.31
C MET A 6 6.00 -5.53 9.86
N ALA A 7 7.31 -5.43 9.64
CA ALA A 7 7.85 -5.26 8.29
C ALA A 7 7.55 -6.47 7.39
N GLU A 8 7.75 -7.69 7.89
CA GLU A 8 7.43 -8.93 7.15
C GLU A 8 5.94 -9.01 6.82
N TYR A 9 5.07 -8.64 7.77
CA TYR A 9 3.63 -8.59 7.55
C TYR A 9 3.24 -7.61 6.44
N LEU A 10 3.84 -6.42 6.42
CA LEU A 10 3.54 -5.41 5.41
C LEU A 10 3.96 -5.86 4.01
N VAL A 11 5.11 -6.54 3.87
CA VAL A 11 5.53 -7.11 2.58
C VAL A 11 4.54 -8.18 2.12
N LEU A 12 4.13 -9.08 3.01
CA LEU A 12 3.13 -10.11 2.69
C LEU A 12 1.80 -9.49 2.23
N TYR A 13 1.29 -8.53 3.00
CA TYR A 13 -0.01 -7.89 2.74
C TYR A 13 -0.05 -7.16 1.40
N ASN A 14 1.01 -6.42 1.08
CA ASN A 14 1.08 -5.58 -0.12
C ASN A 14 1.48 -6.34 -1.39
N SER A 15 2.27 -7.41 -1.27
CA SER A 15 2.86 -8.07 -2.45
C SER A 15 2.35 -9.49 -2.71
N LYS A 16 1.68 -10.15 -1.75
CA LYS A 16 1.29 -11.56 -1.89
C LYS A 16 -0.18 -11.82 -1.59
N ARG A 17 -0.80 -11.04 -0.71
CA ARG A 17 -2.18 -11.28 -0.27
C ARG A 17 -3.17 -10.71 -1.29
N PRO A 18 -4.03 -11.54 -1.91
CA PRO A 18 -5.10 -11.05 -2.77
C PRO A 18 -6.23 -10.42 -1.96
N HIS A 19 -6.84 -9.36 -2.48
CA HIS A 19 -7.94 -8.65 -1.81
C HIS A 19 -9.21 -8.69 -2.66
N LYS A 20 -10.32 -9.13 -2.06
CA LYS A 20 -11.62 -9.26 -2.76
C LYS A 20 -12.12 -7.94 -3.35
N SER A 21 -11.90 -6.82 -2.66
CA SER A 21 -12.26 -5.48 -3.13
C SER A 21 -11.43 -4.99 -4.31
N LEU A 22 -10.27 -5.61 -4.55
CA LEU A 22 -9.35 -5.29 -5.64
C LEU A 22 -9.41 -6.38 -6.73
N GLU A 23 -10.57 -7.01 -6.94
CA GLU A 23 -10.73 -8.08 -7.93
C GLU A 23 -9.73 -9.25 -7.74
N LEU A 24 -9.41 -9.57 -6.47
CA LEU A 24 -8.42 -10.56 -6.07
C LEU A 24 -6.96 -10.23 -6.45
N MET A 25 -6.67 -8.97 -6.79
CA MET A 25 -5.30 -8.48 -6.95
C MET A 25 -4.64 -8.16 -5.61
N THR A 26 -3.30 -8.09 -5.60
CA THR A 26 -2.57 -7.50 -4.48
C THR A 26 -2.63 -5.97 -4.55
N PRO A 27 -2.39 -5.25 -3.43
CA PRO A 27 -2.37 -3.80 -3.44
C PRO A 27 -1.32 -3.23 -4.40
N VAL A 28 -0.14 -3.86 -4.50
CA VAL A 28 0.91 -3.44 -5.44
C VAL A 28 0.46 -3.64 -6.89
N ASP A 29 -0.12 -4.78 -7.23
CA ASP A 29 -0.59 -5.03 -8.60
C ASP A 29 -1.68 -4.03 -9.02
N TYR A 30 -2.58 -3.70 -8.09
CA TYR A 30 -3.62 -2.71 -8.33
C TYR A 30 -3.02 -1.32 -8.62
N ILE A 31 -2.03 -0.88 -7.82
CA ILE A 31 -1.36 0.42 -8.02
C ILE A 31 -0.67 0.48 -9.39
N LEU A 32 0.04 -0.59 -9.76
CA LEU A 32 0.73 -0.69 -11.05
C LEU A 32 -0.25 -0.71 -12.23
N ARG A 33 -1.35 -1.47 -12.12
CA ARG A 33 -2.39 -1.57 -13.17
C ARG A 33 -3.08 -0.24 -13.41
N GLU A 34 -3.52 0.40 -12.34
CA GLU A 34 -4.38 1.58 -12.42
C GLU A 34 -3.57 2.86 -12.70
N SER A 35 -2.23 2.78 -12.68
CA SER A 35 -1.33 3.92 -12.79
C SER A 35 -1.74 5.08 -11.87
N LYS A 36 -2.32 4.75 -10.70
CA LYS A 36 -2.63 5.75 -9.69
C LYS A 36 -1.31 6.25 -9.16
N ASN A 37 -0.85 7.37 -9.72
CA ASN A 37 0.10 8.21 -9.03
C ASN A 37 -0.51 8.47 -7.65
N CYS A 38 0.13 7.98 -6.60
CA CYS A 38 -0.29 8.30 -5.24
C CYS A 38 -0.44 9.83 -5.18
N ASN A 39 -1.65 10.31 -4.86
CA ASN A 39 -1.90 11.74 -4.64
C ASN A 39 -1.22 12.26 -3.35
N MET A 40 -0.19 11.56 -2.84
CA MET A 40 0.70 12.03 -1.79
C MET A 40 1.67 13.10 -2.33
N TRP A 41 1.18 14.03 -3.15
CA TRP A 41 1.97 15.17 -3.61
C TRP A 41 2.20 16.18 -2.49
N TRP A 42 1.44 16.11 -1.39
CA TRP A 42 1.63 16.94 -0.20
C TRP A 42 0.81 16.39 0.97
N THR A 43 1.31 16.43 2.21
CA THR A 43 0.43 16.23 3.38
C THR A 43 -0.49 17.44 3.49
N HIS A 44 -1.80 17.24 3.43
CA HIS A 44 -2.77 18.29 3.74
C HIS A 44 -2.80 18.53 5.26
N THR A 45 -1.70 19.04 5.81
CA THR A 45 -1.63 19.55 7.17
C THR A 45 -1.73 21.07 7.07
N SER A 46 -2.85 21.64 7.52
CA SER A 46 -2.86 23.06 7.87
C SER A 46 -1.74 23.30 8.89
N PRO A 47 -0.87 24.32 8.72
CA PRO A 47 0.04 24.72 9.78
C PRO A 47 -0.77 25.04 11.04
N VAL A 48 -0.32 24.50 12.18
CA VAL A 48 -0.84 24.86 13.52
C VAL A 48 0.12 25.85 14.15
#